data_AF-A0AAW4AN72-F1
#
_entry.id   AF-A0AAW4AN72-F1
#
_cell.length_a   1.000
_cell.length_b   1.000
_cell.length_c   1.000
_cell.angle_alpha   90.00
_cell.angle_beta   90.00
_cell.angle_gamma   90.00
#
_symmetry.space_group_name_H-M   'P 1'
#
loop_
_entity.id
_entity.type
_entity.pdbx_description
1 polymer ?
#
loop_
_entity_poly.entity_id
_entity_poly.type
_entity_poly.pdbx_seq_one_letter_code
_entity_poly.pdbx_strand_id
1 'polypeptide(L)'
;MGLAIIHSRASVGVQAPTVTVEVHISNGMPGFTLVGLPETTVKESRDRVRSAIINSRFEFPAKRITVNLAPADLPKEGGRFDLPIALGILAASQQIALTKLDGYEFIGELALSGELRPVKGVLPAALAANRAKRCLVVPHGNGDQAALVAKNQHKSAQTLLEVCADLCGQQTLSLFQTEPKPCQAKNTRDLQDIIGQQQGKRALEIAAAGNHNLLFLGPPGTGKTMLASRLCDLLPEMNEDEAMETASVASLTPQDINQHNWKQRPFRSPHHSSSMAALVGGGSIPRPGEISLAHNGLLFLDESTEIPITKI
;
A
#
# COMPACT_ATOMS: atom_id res chain seq x y z
N MET A 1 -32.48 6.01 13.25
CA MET A 1 -32.15 5.24 12.04
C MET A 1 -30.96 4.35 12.38
N GLY A 2 -31.01 3.06 12.05
CA GLY A 2 -29.95 2.09 12.36
C GLY A 2 -28.99 1.83 11.20
N LEU A 3 -28.94 2.72 10.21
CA LEU A 3 -28.08 2.60 9.04
C LEU A 3 -26.92 3.59 9.16
N ALA A 4 -25.69 3.11 8.96
CA ALA A 4 -24.48 3.91 8.83
C ALA A 4 -23.77 3.55 7.52
N ILE A 5 -23.20 4.55 6.86
CA ILE A 5 -22.47 4.39 5.61
C ILE A 5 -21.06 4.94 5.84
N ILE A 6 -20.05 4.11 5.65
CA ILE A 6 -18.64 4.48 5.82
C ILE A 6 -17.91 4.26 4.51
N HIS A 7 -17.13 5.26 4.10
CA HIS A 7 -16.30 5.13 2.89
C HIS A 7 -14.96 4.47 3.20
N SER A 8 -14.56 3.59 2.30
CA SER A 8 -13.29 2.87 2.31
C SER A 8 -12.83 2.65 0.87
N ARG A 9 -11.73 1.90 0.70
CA ARG A 9 -11.10 1.64 -0.59
C ARG A 9 -10.70 0.17 -0.70
N ALA A 10 -10.90 -0.43 -1.87
CA ALA A 10 -10.31 -1.74 -2.20
C ALA A 10 -8.86 -1.57 -2.68
N SER A 11 -8.14 -2.68 -2.82
CA SER A 11 -6.75 -2.70 -3.32
C SER A 11 -6.72 -3.55 -4.58
N VAL A 12 -6.67 -2.91 -5.75
CA VAL A 12 -6.69 -3.60 -7.05
C VAL A 12 -5.44 -3.18 -7.81
N GLY A 13 -4.34 -3.89 -7.58
CA GLY A 13 -3.03 -3.47 -8.08
C GLY A 13 -2.70 -2.05 -7.62
N VAL A 14 -2.28 -1.18 -8.55
CA VAL A 14 -1.99 0.24 -8.29
C VAL A 14 -3.23 1.13 -8.18
N GLN A 15 -4.43 0.56 -8.28
CA GLN A 15 -5.68 1.30 -8.15
C GLN A 15 -6.35 1.03 -6.80
N ALA A 16 -7.07 2.03 -6.31
CA ALA A 16 -7.86 1.95 -5.09
C ALA A 16 -9.31 2.40 -5.36
N PRO A 17 -10.15 1.53 -5.95
CA PRO A 17 -11.55 1.86 -6.20
C PRO A 17 -12.31 2.02 -4.88
N THR A 18 -13.31 2.91 -4.88
CA THR A 18 -14.14 3.21 -3.71
C THR A 18 -14.95 1.98 -3.29
N VAL A 19 -14.95 1.70 -2.00
CA VAL A 19 -15.82 0.71 -1.36
C VAL A 19 -16.65 1.42 -0.31
N THR A 20 -17.93 1.12 -0.28
CA THR A 20 -18.86 1.63 0.73
C THR A 20 -19.20 0.51 1.69
N VAL A 21 -19.00 0.75 2.98
CA VAL A 21 -19.35 -0.16 4.07
C VAL A 21 -20.66 0.31 4.67
N GLU A 22 -21.72 -0.43 4.39
CA GLU A 22 -23.06 -0.15 4.88
C GLU A 22 -23.33 -1.05 6.08
N VAL A 23 -23.59 -0.45 7.24
CA VAL A 23 -23.91 -1.18 8.46
C VAL A 23 -25.33 -0.87 8.87
N HIS A 24 -26.15 -1.92 8.93
CA HIS A 24 -27.53 -1.83 9.38
C HIS A 24 -27.76 -2.64 10.65
N ILE A 25 -28.32 -1.99 11.68
CA ILE A 25 -28.68 -2.60 12.95
C ILE A 25 -30.22 -2.64 13.06
N SER A 26 -30.76 -3.84 13.14
CA SER A 26 -32.19 -4.09 13.30
C SER A 26 -32.50 -4.80 14.61
N ASN A 27 -33.72 -4.60 15.13
CA ASN A 27 -34.21 -5.37 16.28
C ASN A 27 -34.37 -6.86 15.90
N GLY A 28 -34.06 -7.76 16.82
CA GLY A 28 -34.10 -9.21 16.62
C GLY A 28 -33.05 -9.93 17.44
N MET A 29 -32.95 -11.26 17.27
CA MET A 29 -31.91 -12.05 17.94
C MET A 29 -30.51 -11.54 17.55
N PRO A 30 -29.55 -11.49 18.50
CA PRO A 30 -28.17 -11.12 18.21
C PRO A 30 -27.59 -11.99 17.08
N GLY A 31 -27.04 -11.34 16.07
CA GLY A 31 -26.47 -12.02 14.91
C GLY A 31 -25.65 -11.06 14.07
N PHE A 32 -24.60 -11.58 13.42
CA PHE A 32 -23.72 -10.82 12.56
C PHE A 32 -23.69 -11.45 11.17
N THR A 33 -24.05 -10.66 10.16
CA THR A 33 -24.02 -11.07 8.75
C THR A 33 -23.15 -10.08 7.98
N LEU A 34 -22.15 -10.57 7.26
CA LEU A 34 -21.27 -9.77 6.41
C LEU A 34 -21.36 -10.29 4.98
N VAL A 35 -21.77 -9.42 4.06
CA VAL A 35 -21.98 -9.73 2.65
C VAL A 35 -20.82 -9.18 1.83
N GLY A 36 -20.33 -9.99 0.89
CA GLY A 36 -19.26 -9.60 -0.04
C GLY A 36 -17.84 -10.06 0.33
N LEU A 37 -17.70 -10.97 1.31
CA LEU A 37 -16.43 -11.62 1.68
C LEU A 37 -16.58 -13.15 1.77
N PRO A 38 -15.47 -13.91 1.64
CA PRO A 38 -15.44 -15.35 1.95
C PRO A 38 -15.80 -15.67 3.40
N GLU A 39 -16.43 -16.82 3.65
CA GLU A 39 -16.99 -17.18 4.98
C GLU A 39 -15.93 -17.20 6.11
N THR A 40 -14.71 -17.64 5.83
CA THR A 40 -13.60 -17.66 6.81
C THR A 40 -13.21 -16.24 7.21
N THR A 41 -13.04 -15.34 6.24
CA THR A 41 -12.74 -13.92 6.47
C THR A 41 -13.87 -13.23 7.25
N VAL A 42 -15.12 -13.61 7.01
CA VAL A 42 -16.28 -13.11 7.77
C VAL A 42 -16.17 -13.49 9.25
N LYS A 43 -15.86 -14.75 9.56
CA LYS A 43 -15.73 -15.21 10.95
C LYS A 43 -14.59 -14.50 11.68
N GLU A 44 -13.43 -14.40 11.03
CA GLU A 44 -12.26 -13.70 11.59
C GLU A 44 -12.52 -12.21 11.81
N SER A 45 -13.07 -11.51 10.82
CA SER A 45 -13.37 -10.08 10.91
C SER A 45 -14.40 -9.79 12.01
N ARG A 46 -15.45 -10.62 12.12
CA ARG A 46 -16.44 -10.50 13.20
C ARG A 46 -15.78 -10.57 14.57
N ASP A 47 -14.93 -11.57 14.80
CA ASP A 47 -14.31 -11.78 16.10
C ASP A 47 -13.31 -10.65 16.40
N ARG A 48 -12.53 -10.20 15.40
CA ARG A 48 -11.64 -9.04 15.53
C ARG A 48 -12.36 -7.75 15.85
N VAL A 49 -13.38 -7.39 15.06
CA VAL A 49 -14.17 -6.17 15.24
C VAL A 49 -14.88 -6.16 16.59
N ARG A 50 -15.50 -7.28 16.97
CA ARG A 50 -16.19 -7.39 18.26
C ARG A 50 -15.24 -7.17 19.43
N SER A 51 -14.11 -7.88 19.46
CA SER A 51 -13.12 -7.73 20.52
C SER A 51 -12.50 -6.34 20.55
N ALA A 52 -12.19 -5.76 19.38
CA ALA A 52 -11.67 -4.41 19.27
C ALA A 52 -12.62 -3.35 19.84
N ILE A 53 -13.92 -3.44 19.56
CA ILE A 53 -14.94 -2.53 20.11
C ILE A 53 -14.99 -2.63 21.63
N ILE A 54 -15.07 -3.85 22.17
CA ILE A 54 -15.16 -4.09 23.62
C ILE A 54 -13.90 -3.59 24.34
N ASN A 55 -12.71 -3.92 23.82
CA ASN A 55 -11.44 -3.51 24.41
C ASN A 55 -11.18 -2.01 24.25
N SER A 56 -11.80 -1.36 23.27
CA SER A 56 -11.83 0.09 23.12
C SER A 56 -12.87 0.78 24.01
N ARG A 57 -13.47 0.07 24.97
CA ARG A 57 -14.46 0.58 25.94
C ARG A 57 -15.79 1.01 25.33
N PHE A 58 -16.14 0.50 24.15
CA PHE A 58 -17.43 0.70 23.52
C PHE A 58 -18.33 -0.52 23.70
N GLU A 59 -19.64 -0.32 23.55
CA GLU A 59 -20.61 -1.41 23.66
C GLU A 59 -20.82 -2.08 22.31
N PHE A 60 -20.63 -3.41 22.24
CA PHE A 60 -21.01 -4.17 21.05
C PHE A 60 -22.52 -4.49 21.11
N PRO A 61 -23.34 -3.99 20.17
CA PRO A 61 -24.80 -4.07 20.29
C PRO A 61 -25.30 -5.51 20.21
N ALA A 62 -26.11 -5.93 21.19
CA ALA A 62 -26.79 -7.23 21.22
C ALA A 62 -28.02 -7.27 20.30
N LYS A 63 -27.85 -6.88 19.03
CA LYS A 63 -28.89 -6.81 18.01
C LYS A 63 -28.46 -7.54 16.74
N ARG A 64 -29.34 -7.63 15.75
CA ARG A 64 -28.99 -8.17 14.43
C ARG A 64 -28.25 -7.09 13.63
N ILE A 65 -26.99 -7.37 13.29
CA ILE A 65 -26.08 -6.51 12.55
C ILE A 65 -25.90 -7.10 11.15
N THR A 66 -26.18 -6.31 10.13
CA THR A 66 -25.91 -6.66 8.72
C THR A 66 -24.92 -5.65 8.16
N VAL A 67 -23.81 -6.16 7.62
CA VAL A 67 -22.77 -5.37 7.00
C VAL A 67 -22.71 -5.75 5.53
N ASN A 68 -22.80 -4.75 4.65
CA ASN A 68 -22.69 -4.91 3.22
C ASN A 68 -21.49 -4.12 2.69
N LEU A 69 -20.66 -4.75 1.86
CA LEU A 69 -19.54 -4.09 1.20
C LEU A 69 -19.86 -3.92 -0.29
N ALA A 70 -20.10 -2.69 -0.72
CA ALA A 70 -20.44 -2.35 -2.10
C ALA A 70 -19.27 -1.64 -2.80
N PRO A 71 -19.06 -1.84 -4.11
CA PRO A 71 -19.77 -2.74 -5.02
C PRO A 71 -19.28 -4.20 -4.95
N ALA A 72 -20.13 -5.17 -5.28
CA ALA A 72 -19.88 -6.61 -5.03
C ALA A 72 -18.78 -7.23 -5.92
N ASP A 73 -18.52 -6.65 -7.08
CA ASP A 73 -17.57 -7.07 -8.13
C ASP A 73 -16.09 -6.86 -7.78
N LEU A 74 -15.78 -5.93 -6.86
CA LEU A 74 -14.40 -5.68 -6.46
C LEU A 74 -13.84 -6.80 -5.55
N PRO A 75 -12.54 -7.16 -5.69
CA PRO A 75 -11.89 -8.06 -4.76
C PRO A 75 -11.77 -7.39 -3.39
N LYS A 76 -12.44 -7.98 -2.41
CA LYS A 76 -12.47 -7.51 -1.02
C LYS A 76 -11.84 -8.61 -0.18
N GLU A 77 -10.59 -8.40 0.20
CA GLU A 77 -9.85 -9.40 0.97
C GLU A 77 -9.00 -8.75 2.05
N GLY A 78 -8.72 -9.54 3.09
CA GLY A 78 -7.91 -9.12 4.24
C GLY A 78 -8.67 -8.30 5.29
N GLY A 79 -7.95 -7.89 6.33
CA GLY A 79 -8.51 -7.15 7.46
C GLY A 79 -8.72 -5.66 7.24
N ARG A 80 -8.44 -5.11 6.05
CA ARG A 80 -8.42 -3.65 5.83
C ARG A 80 -9.77 -2.94 6.05
N PHE A 81 -10.85 -3.71 6.02
CA PHE A 81 -12.21 -3.22 6.26
C PHE A 81 -12.63 -3.32 7.73
N ASP A 82 -11.80 -3.88 8.62
CA ASP A 82 -12.18 -4.03 10.03
C ASP A 82 -12.44 -2.67 10.70
N LEU A 83 -11.58 -1.67 10.46
CA LEU A 83 -11.79 -0.30 10.95
C LEU A 83 -13.12 0.33 10.46
N PRO A 84 -13.40 0.44 9.14
CA PRO A 84 -14.65 1.03 8.70
C PRO A 84 -15.89 0.22 9.13
N ILE A 85 -15.79 -1.10 9.27
CA ILE A 85 -16.87 -1.93 9.83
C ILE A 85 -17.12 -1.57 11.30
N ALA A 86 -16.07 -1.46 12.12
CA ALA A 86 -16.21 -1.09 13.53
C ALA A 86 -16.85 0.30 13.69
N LEU A 87 -16.38 1.29 12.92
CA LEU A 87 -16.96 2.63 12.90
C LEU A 87 -18.42 2.63 12.44
N GLY A 88 -18.76 1.83 11.43
CA GLY A 88 -20.14 1.69 10.97
C GLY A 88 -21.05 1.10 12.06
N ILE A 89 -20.58 0.12 12.83
CA ILE A 89 -21.33 -0.44 13.97
C ILE A 89 -21.53 0.62 15.05
N LEU A 90 -20.48 1.37 15.42
CA LEU A 90 -20.56 2.42 16.43
C LEU A 90 -21.49 3.57 15.99
N ALA A 91 -21.48 3.91 14.71
CA ALA A 91 -22.34 4.96 14.17
C ALA A 91 -23.80 4.51 14.10
N ALA A 92 -24.05 3.29 13.63
CA ALA A 92 -25.40 2.71 13.58
C ALA A 92 -26.00 2.46 14.98
N SER A 93 -25.16 2.23 15.99
CA SER A 93 -25.55 2.11 17.40
C SER A 93 -25.64 3.47 18.12
N GLN A 94 -25.42 4.59 17.42
CA GLN A 94 -25.48 5.96 17.95
C GLN A 94 -24.42 6.27 19.02
N GLN A 95 -23.33 5.50 19.07
CA GLN A 95 -22.19 5.78 19.94
C GLN A 95 -21.25 6.84 19.35
N ILE A 96 -21.29 7.05 18.03
CA ILE A 96 -20.59 8.14 17.33
C ILE A 96 -21.52 8.88 16.37
N ALA A 97 -21.22 10.15 16.09
CA ALA A 97 -22.02 10.99 15.20
C ALA A 97 -21.78 10.67 13.72
N LEU A 98 -22.86 10.37 12.98
CA LEU A 98 -22.83 10.08 11.54
C LEU A 98 -22.37 11.27 10.69
N THR A 99 -22.72 12.49 11.09
CA THR A 99 -22.50 13.72 10.28
C THR A 99 -21.05 14.04 9.99
N LYS A 100 -20.12 13.48 10.76
CA LYS A 100 -18.69 13.70 10.57
C LYS A 100 -18.03 12.66 9.66
N LEU A 101 -18.73 11.60 9.24
CA LEU A 101 -18.11 10.47 8.52
C LEU A 101 -18.04 10.69 7.00
N ASP A 102 -18.91 11.52 6.42
CA ASP A 102 -19.00 11.74 4.96
C ASP A 102 -17.71 12.32 4.34
N GLY A 103 -16.99 13.13 5.12
CA GLY A 103 -15.73 13.75 4.73
C GLY A 103 -14.50 12.84 4.86
N TYR A 104 -14.68 11.62 5.35
CA TYR A 104 -13.59 10.70 5.65
C TYR A 104 -13.69 9.39 4.87
N GLU A 105 -12.53 8.78 4.67
CA GLU A 105 -12.35 7.41 4.23
C GLU A 105 -11.47 6.69 5.24
N PHE A 106 -11.78 5.44 5.55
CA PHE A 106 -11.07 4.67 6.57
C PHE A 106 -10.54 3.37 6.00
N ILE A 107 -9.27 3.07 6.29
CA ILE A 107 -8.63 1.79 5.99
C ILE A 107 -7.80 1.36 7.19
N GLY A 108 -7.86 0.08 7.54
CA GLY A 108 -7.07 -0.45 8.65
C GLY A 108 -7.57 -1.80 9.13
N GLU A 109 -6.63 -2.67 9.50
CA GLU A 109 -6.94 -3.92 10.19
C GLU A 109 -6.98 -3.67 11.70
N LEU A 110 -7.96 -4.28 12.39
CA LEU A 110 -8.05 -4.20 13.84
C LEU A 110 -7.48 -5.45 14.49
N ALA A 111 -6.57 -5.26 15.43
CA ALA A 111 -6.21 -6.30 16.39
C ALA A 111 -7.34 -6.50 17.40
N LEU A 112 -7.35 -7.66 18.07
CA LEU A 112 -8.30 -7.94 19.16
C LEU A 112 -8.22 -6.89 20.29
N SER A 113 -7.06 -6.27 20.50
CA SER A 113 -6.83 -5.20 21.48
C SER A 113 -7.47 -3.86 21.11
N GLY A 114 -7.90 -3.67 19.85
CA GLY A 114 -8.33 -2.38 19.32
C GLY A 114 -7.22 -1.58 18.64
N GLU A 115 -5.99 -2.11 18.57
CA GLU A 115 -4.90 -1.50 17.81
C GLU A 115 -5.10 -1.62 16.30
N LEU A 116 -4.66 -0.61 15.57
CA LEU A 116 -4.67 -0.53 14.12
C LEU A 116 -3.38 -1.10 13.54
N ARG A 117 -3.52 -2.15 12.74
CA ARG A 117 -2.43 -2.81 12.03
C ARG A 117 -2.27 -2.25 10.62
N PRO A 118 -1.03 -2.12 10.13
CA PRO A 118 -0.76 -1.58 8.82
C PRO A 118 -1.34 -2.46 7.72
N VAL A 119 -1.81 -1.83 6.65
CA VAL A 119 -2.37 -2.48 5.47
C VAL A 119 -1.54 -2.16 4.23
N LYS A 120 -1.65 -3.01 3.20
CA LYS A 120 -0.97 -2.80 1.91
C LYS A 120 -1.75 -1.81 1.03
N GLY A 121 -1.05 -1.18 0.09
CA GLY A 121 -1.66 -0.30 -0.91
C GLY A 121 -2.29 0.96 -0.34
N VAL A 122 -1.68 1.57 0.68
CA VAL A 122 -2.17 2.83 1.26
C VAL A 122 -1.88 4.01 0.34
N LEU A 123 -0.74 4.03 -0.35
CA LEU A 123 -0.40 5.14 -1.24
C LEU A 123 -1.41 5.30 -2.40
N PRO A 124 -1.79 4.25 -3.16
CA PRO A 124 -2.90 4.32 -4.11
C PRO A 124 -4.22 4.79 -3.49
N ALA A 125 -4.52 4.37 -2.25
CA ALA A 125 -5.72 4.77 -1.54
C ALA A 125 -5.70 6.25 -1.17
N ALA A 126 -4.56 6.78 -0.72
CA ALA A 126 -4.36 8.19 -0.42
C ALA A 126 -4.51 9.06 -1.68
N LEU A 127 -3.91 8.65 -2.80
CA LEU A 127 -4.08 9.31 -4.11
C LEU A 127 -5.57 9.37 -4.52
N ALA A 128 -6.28 8.25 -4.39
CA ALA A 128 -7.69 8.17 -4.76
C ALA A 128 -8.61 8.97 -3.81
N ALA A 129 -8.32 8.97 -2.50
CA ALA A 129 -9.05 9.76 -1.50
C ALA A 129 -8.83 11.26 -1.69
N ASN A 130 -7.59 11.68 -2.00
CA ASN A 130 -7.26 13.07 -2.30
C ASN A 130 -8.01 13.56 -3.56
N ARG A 131 -8.05 12.76 -4.63
CA ARG A 131 -8.86 13.04 -5.83
C ARG A 131 -10.35 13.17 -5.51
N ALA A 132 -10.86 12.39 -4.56
CA ALA A 132 -12.24 12.47 -4.07
C ALA A 132 -12.46 13.57 -3.01
N LYS A 133 -11.44 14.36 -2.67
CA LYS A 133 -11.46 15.42 -1.65
C LYS A 133 -11.90 14.95 -0.26
N ARG A 134 -11.57 13.70 0.11
CA ARG A 134 -11.84 13.15 1.46
C ARG A 134 -10.57 12.98 2.27
N CYS A 135 -10.68 13.14 3.58
CA CYS A 135 -9.61 12.82 4.53
C CYS A 135 -9.48 11.29 4.63
N LEU A 136 -8.27 10.76 4.51
CA LEU A 136 -8.02 9.32 4.68
C LEU A 136 -7.45 9.11 6.07
N VAL A 137 -8.05 8.21 6.85
CA VAL A 137 -7.54 7.77 8.15
C VAL A 137 -6.89 6.40 7.97
N VAL A 138 -5.62 6.31 8.34
CA VAL A 138 -4.79 5.11 8.18
C VAL A 138 -4.15 4.68 9.50
N PRO A 139 -3.64 3.44 9.63
CA PRO A 139 -2.82 3.04 10.75
C PRO A 139 -1.52 3.87 10.81
N HIS A 140 -0.97 4.13 12.00
CA HIS A 140 0.33 4.83 12.14
C HIS A 140 1.45 4.21 11.30
N GLY A 141 1.50 2.88 11.20
CA GLY A 141 2.49 2.17 10.37
C GLY A 141 2.39 2.47 8.87
N ASN A 142 1.32 3.12 8.41
CA ASN A 142 1.17 3.60 7.03
C ASN A 142 1.22 5.13 6.90
N GLY A 143 1.46 5.86 7.99
CA GLY A 143 1.45 7.32 8.02
C GLY A 143 2.42 7.95 7.02
N ASP A 144 3.61 7.37 6.88
CA ASP A 144 4.63 7.84 5.91
C ASP A 144 4.15 7.74 4.46
N GLN A 145 3.38 6.70 4.11
CA GLN A 145 2.83 6.54 2.77
C GLN A 145 1.74 7.58 2.50
N ALA A 146 0.82 7.77 3.44
CA ALA A 146 -0.22 8.78 3.31
C ALA A 146 0.37 10.22 3.26
N ALA A 147 1.50 10.45 3.93
CA ALA A 147 2.17 11.74 3.97
C ALA A 147 2.71 12.20 2.62
N LEU A 148 3.01 11.28 1.70
CA LEU A 148 3.53 11.60 0.37
C LEU A 148 2.49 12.32 -0.50
N VAL A 149 1.20 12.04 -0.32
CA VAL A 149 0.14 12.56 -1.20
C VAL A 149 -0.40 13.90 -0.71
N ALA A 150 -0.78 13.97 0.57
CA ALA A 150 -1.38 15.17 1.16
C ALA A 150 -1.18 15.18 2.68
N LYS A 151 0.01 15.58 3.11
CA LYS A 151 0.43 15.62 4.53
C LYS A 151 -0.56 16.33 5.46
N ASN A 152 -1.24 17.38 4.98
CA ASN A 152 -2.15 18.20 5.80
C ASN A 152 -3.61 17.76 5.74
N GLN A 153 -3.95 16.80 4.86
CA GLN A 153 -5.33 16.36 4.67
C GLN A 153 -5.59 15.00 5.31
N HIS A 154 -4.64 14.08 5.27
CA HIS A 154 -4.80 12.74 5.82
C HIS A 154 -4.45 12.69 7.32
N LYS A 155 -4.95 11.67 8.01
CA LYS A 155 -4.74 11.44 9.43
C LYS A 155 -4.29 10.01 9.66
N SER A 156 -3.70 9.76 10.82
CA SER A 156 -3.41 8.39 11.24
C SER A 156 -3.75 8.16 12.71
N ALA A 157 -3.98 6.90 13.07
CA ALA A 157 -4.22 6.50 14.45
C ALA A 157 -3.51 5.18 14.78
N GLN A 158 -3.24 4.95 16.06
CA GLN A 158 -2.76 3.68 16.61
C GLN A 158 -3.90 2.77 17.03
N THR A 159 -5.04 3.33 17.43
CA THR A 159 -6.14 2.57 18.01
C THR A 159 -7.50 3.02 17.50
N LEU A 160 -8.50 2.14 17.57
CA LEU A 160 -9.89 2.48 17.30
C LEU A 160 -10.39 3.60 18.22
N LEU A 161 -9.94 3.61 19.48
CA LEU A 161 -10.31 4.61 20.47
C LEU A 161 -9.87 6.03 20.03
N GLU A 162 -8.64 6.17 19.54
CA GLU A 162 -8.12 7.43 19.01
C GLU A 162 -8.95 7.96 17.83
N VAL A 163 -9.34 7.08 16.91
CA VAL A 163 -10.21 7.45 15.77
C VAL A 163 -11.57 7.94 16.28
N CYS A 164 -12.15 7.25 17.25
CA CYS A 164 -13.43 7.65 17.83
C CYS A 164 -13.31 8.98 18.60
N ALA A 165 -12.21 9.22 19.33
CA ALA A 165 -11.96 10.47 20.03
C ALA A 165 -11.87 11.68 19.08
N ASP A 166 -11.25 11.49 17.90
CA ASP A 166 -11.20 12.51 16.84
C ASP A 166 -12.58 12.82 16.26
N LEU A 167 -13.36 11.79 15.96
CA LEU A 167 -14.72 11.94 15.46
C LEU A 167 -15.62 12.63 16.51
N CYS A 168 -15.47 12.31 17.79
CA CYS A 168 -16.18 12.98 18.88
C CYS A 168 -15.68 14.41 19.15
N GLY A 169 -14.53 14.82 18.60
CA GLY A 169 -13.92 16.14 18.83
C GLY A 169 -13.21 16.29 20.17
N GLN A 170 -12.89 15.17 20.83
CA GLN A 170 -12.16 15.15 22.11
C GLN A 170 -10.64 15.28 21.90
N GLN A 171 -10.15 14.79 20.78
CA GLN A 171 -8.75 14.88 20.35
C GLN A 171 -8.72 15.28 18.88
N THR A 172 -7.62 15.84 18.40
CA THR A 172 -7.40 16.00 16.95
C THR A 172 -6.26 15.10 16.54
N LEU A 173 -6.53 14.18 15.60
CA LEU A 173 -5.48 13.33 15.04
C LEU A 173 -4.65 14.12 14.03
N SER A 174 -3.35 13.96 14.14
CA SER A 174 -2.37 14.38 13.15
C SER A 174 -1.88 13.16 12.37
N LEU A 175 -1.26 13.41 11.22
CA LEU A 175 -0.61 12.37 10.46
C LEU A 175 0.75 12.04 11.10
N PHE A 176 0.90 10.79 11.54
CA PHE A 176 2.15 10.25 12.06
C PHE A 176 3.16 10.11 10.93
N GLN A 177 4.38 10.55 11.20
CA GLN A 177 5.52 10.38 10.30
C GLN A 177 6.65 9.81 11.13
N THR A 178 7.30 8.79 10.61
CA THR A 178 8.50 8.27 11.24
C THR A 178 9.57 9.35 11.17
N GLU A 179 10.29 9.56 12.28
CA GLU A 179 11.41 10.50 12.27
C GLU A 179 12.38 10.13 11.14
N PRO A 180 12.94 11.15 10.45
CA PRO A 180 13.89 10.91 9.39
C PRO A 180 15.07 10.13 9.96
N LYS A 181 15.18 8.83 9.62
CA LYS A 181 16.45 8.13 9.77
C LYS A 181 17.45 8.89 8.92
N PRO A 182 18.65 9.24 9.43
CA PRO A 182 19.65 9.89 8.62
C PRO A 182 19.90 9.00 7.42
N CYS A 183 19.53 9.49 6.23
CA CYS A 183 19.86 8.83 4.98
C CYS A 183 21.37 8.60 5.01
N GLN A 184 21.80 7.34 4.96
CA GLN A 184 23.17 7.05 4.57
C GLN A 184 23.38 7.80 3.25
N ALA A 185 24.46 8.58 3.18
CA ALA A 185 24.83 9.32 1.99
C ALA A 185 24.59 8.44 0.77
N LYS A 186 23.92 8.97 -0.26
CA LYS A 186 23.81 8.30 -1.56
C LYS A 186 25.23 7.81 -1.87
N ASN A 187 25.47 6.50 -1.85
CA ASN A 187 26.69 5.93 -2.38
C ASN A 187 26.57 6.11 -3.89
N THR A 188 26.83 7.32 -4.37
CA THR A 188 26.96 7.64 -5.78
C THR A 188 28.16 6.84 -6.26
N ARG A 189 27.89 5.69 -6.87
CA ARG A 189 28.91 4.89 -7.53
C ARG A 189 29.29 5.67 -8.78
N ASP A 190 30.56 5.98 -8.94
CA ASP A 190 31.02 6.72 -10.10
C ASP A 190 31.37 5.72 -11.22
N LEU A 191 31.12 6.14 -12.46
CA LEU A 191 31.69 5.51 -13.65
C LEU A 191 33.22 5.57 -13.65
N GLN A 192 33.82 6.57 -12.98
CA GLN A 192 35.27 6.71 -12.82
C GLN A 192 35.89 5.54 -12.06
N ASP A 193 35.15 4.88 -11.17
CA ASP A 193 35.63 3.71 -10.41
C ASP A 193 35.92 2.50 -11.30
N ILE A 194 35.38 2.46 -12.52
CA ILE A 194 35.59 1.35 -13.46
C ILE A 194 36.89 1.59 -14.23
N ILE A 195 37.88 0.75 -13.98
CA ILE A 195 39.15 0.78 -14.70
C ILE A 195 38.93 0.18 -16.12
N GLY A 196 39.18 0.98 -17.16
CA GLY A 196 39.04 0.55 -18.56
C GLY A 196 37.60 0.63 -19.10
N GLN A 197 37.25 -0.27 -20.03
CA GLN A 197 35.91 -0.41 -20.63
C GLN A 197 35.32 0.87 -21.26
N GLN A 198 36.13 1.68 -21.95
CA GLN A 198 35.69 2.98 -22.51
C GLN A 198 34.47 2.87 -23.44
N GLN A 199 34.42 1.81 -24.26
CA GLN A 199 33.25 1.53 -25.11
C GLN A 199 32.00 1.22 -24.29
N GLY A 200 32.14 0.43 -23.21
CA GLY A 200 31.05 0.11 -22.29
C GLY A 200 30.54 1.33 -21.54
N LYS A 201 31.43 2.21 -21.05
CA LYS A 201 31.06 3.47 -20.39
C LYS A 201 30.27 4.38 -21.33
N ARG A 202 30.77 4.58 -22.55
CA ARG A 202 30.09 5.40 -23.57
C ARG A 202 28.72 4.83 -23.96
N ALA A 203 28.61 3.50 -24.09
CA ALA A 203 27.33 2.86 -24.36
C ALA A 203 26.34 3.06 -23.19
N LEU A 204 26.82 3.03 -21.95
CA LEU A 204 26.04 3.31 -20.75
C LEU A 204 25.47 4.74 -20.78
N GLU A 205 26.31 5.73 -21.09
CA GLU A 205 25.92 7.15 -21.19
C GLU A 205 24.87 7.38 -22.28
N ILE A 206 25.09 6.80 -23.47
CA ILE A 206 24.13 6.90 -24.59
C ILE A 206 22.79 6.25 -24.20
N ALA A 207 22.83 5.09 -23.55
CA ALA A 207 21.63 4.40 -23.12
C ALA A 207 20.88 5.16 -22.01
N ALA A 208 21.59 5.74 -21.05
CA ALA A 208 21.01 6.57 -20.01
C ALA A 208 20.33 7.83 -20.59
N ALA A 209 20.97 8.48 -21.57
CA ALA A 209 20.42 9.66 -22.23
C ALA A 209 19.21 9.34 -23.12
N GLY A 210 19.22 8.18 -23.79
CA GLY A 210 18.19 7.76 -24.74
C GLY A 210 17.10 6.84 -24.16
N ASN A 211 17.17 6.49 -22.87
CA ASN A 211 16.34 5.44 -22.24
C ASN A 211 16.34 4.14 -23.06
N HIS A 212 17.52 3.69 -23.48
CA HIS A 212 17.69 2.49 -24.30
C HIS A 212 17.98 1.24 -23.46
N ASN A 213 17.52 0.10 -23.96
CA ASN A 213 17.90 -1.21 -23.42
C ASN A 213 19.34 -1.55 -23.82
N LEU A 214 20.06 -2.21 -22.91
CA LEU A 214 21.44 -2.66 -23.13
C LEU A 214 21.55 -4.17 -23.02
N LEU A 215 22.31 -4.76 -23.96
CA LEU A 215 22.76 -6.15 -23.88
C LEU A 215 24.28 -6.16 -23.72
N PHE A 216 24.77 -6.71 -22.61
CA PHE A 216 26.20 -6.87 -22.37
C PHE A 216 26.67 -8.22 -22.92
N LEU A 217 27.62 -8.19 -23.85
CA LEU A 217 28.25 -9.39 -24.42
C LEU A 217 29.72 -9.44 -24.04
N GLY A 218 30.18 -10.57 -23.49
CA GLY A 218 31.59 -10.77 -23.19
C GLY A 218 31.84 -11.86 -22.13
N PRO A 219 33.10 -12.30 -21.96
CA PRO A 219 33.46 -13.36 -21.03
C PRO A 219 33.16 -12.99 -19.57
N PRO A 220 33.02 -13.98 -18.66
CA PRO A 220 32.81 -13.73 -17.24
C PRO A 220 33.96 -12.90 -16.64
N GLY A 221 33.68 -12.14 -15.58
CA GLY A 221 34.70 -11.33 -14.88
C GLY A 221 35.09 -10.01 -15.57
N THR A 222 34.48 -9.65 -16.69
CA THR A 222 34.80 -8.40 -17.45
C THR A 222 34.16 -7.12 -16.90
N GLY A 223 33.47 -7.19 -15.75
CA GLY A 223 32.85 -6.04 -15.10
C GLY A 223 31.45 -5.67 -15.63
N LYS A 224 30.74 -6.57 -16.32
CA LYS A 224 29.38 -6.34 -16.85
C LYS A 224 28.39 -5.90 -15.77
N THR A 225 28.31 -6.66 -14.68
CA THR A 225 27.45 -6.34 -13.51
C THR A 225 27.87 -5.03 -12.86
N MET A 226 29.17 -4.73 -12.83
CA MET A 226 29.70 -3.47 -12.29
C MET A 226 29.23 -2.27 -13.11
N LEU A 227 29.27 -2.37 -14.46
CA LEU A 227 28.72 -1.37 -15.38
C LEU A 227 27.20 -1.23 -15.21
N ALA A 228 26.45 -2.33 -15.24
CA ALA A 228 24.99 -2.30 -15.16
C ALA A 228 24.47 -1.67 -13.86
N SER A 229 25.12 -1.96 -12.73
CA SER A 229 24.74 -1.40 -11.42
C SER A 229 24.83 0.13 -11.36
N ARG A 230 25.71 0.75 -12.14
CA ARG A 230 25.93 2.21 -12.20
C ARG A 230 25.02 2.92 -13.19
N LEU A 231 24.34 2.19 -14.09
CA LEU A 231 23.39 2.80 -15.01
C LEU A 231 22.27 3.53 -14.27
N CYS A 232 21.79 2.97 -13.15
CA CYS A 232 20.75 3.61 -12.32
C CYS A 232 21.20 4.97 -11.78
N ASP A 233 22.49 5.14 -11.48
CA ASP A 233 23.05 6.37 -10.93
C ASP A 233 23.28 7.46 -11.99
N LEU A 234 23.26 7.10 -13.29
CA LEU A 234 23.35 8.04 -14.41
C LEU A 234 21.99 8.56 -14.88
N LEU A 235 20.91 7.87 -14.53
CA LEU A 235 19.58 8.27 -14.92
C LEU A 235 19.20 9.59 -14.24
N PRO A 236 18.46 10.47 -14.92
CA PRO A 236 17.96 11.70 -14.31
C PRO A 236 17.06 11.39 -13.12
N GLU A 237 16.95 12.33 -12.17
CA GLU A 237 16.01 12.18 -11.05
C GLU A 237 14.57 11.99 -11.58
N MET A 238 13.77 11.18 -10.88
CA MET A 238 12.38 10.98 -11.26
C MET A 238 11.58 12.27 -11.10
N ASN A 239 10.71 12.55 -12.06
CA ASN A 239 9.67 13.54 -11.87
C ASN A 239 8.65 13.04 -10.81
N GLU A 240 7.76 13.91 -10.35
CA GLU A 240 6.84 13.57 -9.25
C GLU A 240 5.83 12.48 -9.65
N ASP A 241 5.36 12.49 -10.89
CA ASP A 241 4.42 11.49 -11.41
C ASP A 241 5.07 10.10 -11.50
N GLU A 242 6.29 10.01 -12.06
CA GLU A 242 7.10 8.79 -12.13
C GLU A 242 7.35 8.21 -10.74
N ALA A 243 7.74 9.07 -9.79
CA ALA A 243 8.02 8.67 -8.43
C ALA A 243 6.75 8.20 -7.71
N MET A 244 5.60 8.84 -7.96
CA MET A 244 4.31 8.41 -7.42
C MET A 244 3.84 7.06 -7.98
N GLU A 245 4.02 6.82 -9.29
CA GLU A 245 3.71 5.53 -9.90
C GLU A 245 4.57 4.41 -9.32
N THR A 246 5.88 4.60 -9.25
CA THR A 246 6.82 3.61 -8.71
C THR A 246 6.55 3.34 -7.23
N ALA A 247 6.34 4.37 -6.43
CA ALA A 247 5.97 4.22 -5.03
C ALA A 247 4.60 3.52 -4.86
N SER A 248 3.66 3.73 -5.79
CA SER A 248 2.35 3.07 -5.77
C SER A 248 2.50 1.55 -5.96
N VAL A 249 3.32 1.12 -6.92
CA VAL A 249 3.64 -0.29 -7.13
C VAL A 249 4.36 -0.88 -5.90
N ALA A 250 5.37 -0.18 -5.37
CA ALA A 250 6.13 -0.65 -4.22
C ALA A 250 5.27 -0.81 -2.96
N SER A 251 4.26 0.06 -2.76
CA SER A 251 3.36 0.04 -1.58
C SER A 251 2.47 -1.22 -1.48
N LEU A 252 2.38 -1.99 -2.57
CA LEU A 252 1.68 -3.28 -2.60
C LEU A 252 2.51 -4.40 -1.97
N THR A 253 3.80 -4.16 -1.78
CA THR A 253 4.74 -5.07 -1.12
C THR A 253 5.13 -4.52 0.26
N PRO A 254 5.68 -5.36 1.17
CA PRO A 254 6.18 -4.92 2.46
C PRO A 254 7.53 -4.20 2.29
N GLN A 255 7.52 -3.04 1.63
CA GLN A 255 8.66 -2.15 1.49
C GLN A 255 8.39 -0.86 2.24
N ASP A 256 9.39 -0.39 2.98
CA ASP A 256 9.31 0.89 3.67
C ASP A 256 9.37 2.01 2.62
N ILE A 257 8.33 2.81 2.53
CA ILE A 257 8.25 3.96 1.63
C ILE A 257 8.02 5.21 2.47
N ASN A 258 8.90 6.18 2.30
CA ASN A 258 8.91 7.42 3.06
C ASN A 258 9.39 8.60 2.20
N GLN A 259 9.39 9.80 2.77
CA GLN A 259 9.77 11.04 2.08
C GLN A 259 11.20 11.07 1.52
N HIS A 260 12.08 10.16 1.97
CA HIS A 260 13.49 10.15 1.57
C HIS A 260 13.78 9.17 0.43
N ASN A 261 13.03 8.07 0.33
CA ASN A 261 13.31 7.01 -0.64
C ASN A 261 12.33 6.97 -1.82
N TRP A 262 11.17 7.63 -1.75
CA TRP A 262 10.15 7.53 -2.80
C TRP A 262 10.58 8.06 -4.18
N LYS A 263 11.57 8.97 -4.23
CA LYS A 263 12.17 9.47 -5.50
C LYS A 263 13.39 8.65 -5.97
N GLN A 264 13.78 7.61 -5.25
CA GLN A 264 14.92 6.77 -5.65
C GLN A 264 14.48 5.77 -6.73
N ARG A 265 15.20 5.73 -7.86
CA ARG A 265 14.92 4.76 -8.92
C ARG A 265 15.20 3.34 -8.41
N PRO A 266 14.25 2.40 -8.57
CA PRO A 266 14.45 1.03 -8.13
C PRO A 266 15.48 0.35 -9.03
N PHE A 267 16.42 -0.37 -8.42
CA PHE A 267 17.31 -1.28 -9.11
C PHE A 267 16.98 -2.71 -8.68
N ARG A 268 16.50 -3.53 -9.62
CA ARG A 268 16.15 -4.93 -9.38
C ARG A 268 17.15 -5.83 -10.10
N SER A 269 17.70 -6.80 -9.36
CA SER A 269 18.65 -7.78 -9.87
C SER A 269 18.22 -9.17 -9.39
N PRO A 270 17.15 -9.74 -9.95
CA PRO A 270 16.74 -11.11 -9.63
C PRO A 270 17.89 -12.08 -9.87
N HIS A 271 17.94 -13.13 -9.05
CA HIS A 271 18.86 -14.24 -9.26
C HIS A 271 18.47 -15.00 -10.53
N HIS A 272 19.42 -15.57 -11.28
CA HIS A 272 19.15 -16.31 -12.53
C HIS A 272 18.20 -17.52 -12.34
N SER A 273 18.11 -18.04 -11.11
CA SER A 273 17.19 -19.12 -10.73
C SER A 273 15.76 -18.63 -10.41
N SER A 274 15.47 -17.34 -10.60
CA SER A 274 14.13 -16.78 -10.36
C SER A 274 13.12 -17.35 -11.35
N SER A 275 11.96 -17.77 -10.85
CA SER A 275 10.88 -18.27 -11.69
C SER A 275 10.24 -17.15 -12.51
N MET A 276 9.59 -17.50 -13.62
CA MET A 276 8.79 -16.54 -14.41
C MET A 276 7.71 -15.86 -13.59
N ALA A 277 7.11 -16.57 -12.61
CA ALA A 277 6.13 -15.99 -11.70
C ALA A 277 6.73 -14.94 -10.75
N ALA A 278 8.00 -15.07 -10.36
CA ALA A 278 8.70 -14.06 -9.57
C ALA A 278 9.08 -12.83 -10.42
N LEU A 279 9.45 -13.04 -11.69
CA LEU A 279 9.81 -11.96 -12.62
C LEU A 279 8.60 -11.14 -13.07
N VAL A 280 7.59 -11.80 -13.61
CA VAL A 280 6.38 -11.15 -14.13
C VAL A 280 5.44 -10.74 -13.00
N GLY A 281 5.42 -11.52 -11.92
CA GLY A 281 4.36 -11.47 -10.93
C GLY A 281 3.28 -12.51 -11.22
N GLY A 282 2.33 -12.64 -10.29
CA GLY A 282 1.26 -13.63 -10.43
C GLY A 282 0.59 -13.97 -9.10
N GLY A 283 -0.14 -15.09 -9.12
CA GLY A 283 -1.00 -15.56 -8.04
C GLY A 283 -2.49 -15.37 -8.35
N SER A 284 -3.36 -16.02 -7.56
CA SER A 284 -4.82 -15.80 -7.63
C SER A 284 -5.17 -14.32 -7.38
N ILE A 285 -4.38 -13.67 -6.53
CA ILE A 285 -4.37 -12.22 -6.34
C ILE A 285 -3.04 -11.73 -6.96
N PRO A 286 -3.08 -10.95 -8.05
CA PRO A 286 -1.87 -10.56 -8.76
C PRO A 286 -0.98 -9.71 -7.86
N ARG A 287 0.23 -10.20 -7.60
CA ARG A 287 1.29 -9.45 -6.91
C ARG A 287 2.32 -8.95 -7.92
N PRO A 288 2.90 -7.76 -7.69
CA PRO A 288 3.94 -7.25 -8.59
C PRO A 288 5.17 -8.16 -8.55
N GLY A 289 5.67 -8.55 -9.72
CA GLY A 289 6.96 -9.21 -9.87
C GLY A 289 8.12 -8.22 -9.97
N GLU A 290 9.33 -8.74 -10.16
CA GLU A 290 10.55 -7.93 -10.31
C GLU A 290 10.47 -6.93 -11.45
N ILE A 291 9.79 -7.25 -12.56
CA ILE A 291 9.56 -6.33 -13.67
C ILE A 291 8.71 -5.13 -13.22
N SER A 292 7.60 -5.39 -12.53
CA SER A 292 6.73 -4.33 -12.00
C SER A 292 7.44 -3.50 -10.93
N LEU A 293 8.24 -4.15 -10.07
CA LEU A 293 9.01 -3.48 -9.03
C LEU A 293 10.20 -2.68 -9.55
N ALA A 294 10.57 -2.85 -10.82
CA ALA A 294 11.56 -2.06 -11.55
C ALA A 294 10.94 -0.91 -12.36
N HIS A 295 9.63 -0.62 -12.19
CA HIS A 295 8.94 0.46 -12.90
C HIS A 295 9.64 1.81 -12.72
N ASN A 296 9.86 2.51 -13.83
CA ASN A 296 10.66 3.75 -13.94
C ASN A 296 12.10 3.63 -13.36
N GLY A 297 12.61 2.42 -13.20
CA GLY A 297 13.97 2.15 -12.73
C GLY A 297 14.70 1.23 -13.68
N LEU A 298 15.41 0.25 -13.11
CA LEU A 298 16.24 -0.65 -13.88
C LEU A 298 16.09 -2.10 -13.40
N LEU A 299 15.85 -2.99 -14.36
CA LEU A 299 15.88 -4.43 -14.17
C LEU A 299 17.17 -4.99 -14.81
N PHE A 300 18.05 -5.52 -14.00
CA PHE A 300 19.25 -6.22 -14.45
C PHE A 300 19.00 -7.72 -14.41
N LEU A 301 19.09 -8.37 -15.57
CA LEU A 301 18.99 -9.82 -15.70
C LEU A 301 20.38 -10.38 -16.02
N ASP A 302 21.02 -10.98 -15.02
CA ASP A 302 22.22 -11.76 -15.27
C ASP A 302 21.84 -13.10 -15.92
N GLU A 303 22.65 -13.58 -16.85
CA GLU A 303 22.44 -14.90 -17.50
C GLU A 303 21.03 -15.10 -18.08
N SER A 304 20.49 -14.08 -18.76
CA SER A 304 19.10 -14.07 -19.28
C SER A 304 18.68 -15.31 -20.10
N THR A 305 19.63 -16.03 -20.71
CA THR A 305 19.39 -17.28 -21.44
C THR A 305 19.04 -18.46 -20.54
N GLU A 306 19.38 -18.42 -19.26
CA GLU A 306 19.11 -19.46 -18.28
C GLU A 306 17.76 -19.29 -17.58
N ILE A 307 17.13 -18.11 -17.71
CA ILE A 307 15.80 -17.86 -17.16
C ILE A 307 14.80 -18.78 -17.87
N PRO A 308 14.14 -19.71 -17.16
CA PRO A 308 13.31 -20.72 -17.78
C PRO A 308 12.11 -20.08 -18.48
N ILE A 309 12.00 -20.25 -19.80
CA ILE A 309 10.82 -19.85 -20.57
C ILE A 309 9.71 -20.88 -20.28
N THR A 310 8.96 -20.67 -19.21
CA THR A 310 7.71 -21.41 -19.03
C THR A 310 6.75 -20.92 -20.11
N LYS A 311 6.34 -21.81 -21.03
CA LYS A 311 5.23 -21.52 -21.95
C LYS A 311 4.02 -21.10 -21.10
N ILE A 312 3.60 -19.84 -21.26
CA ILE A 312 2.35 -19.31 -20.71
C ILE A 312 1.19 -19.98 -21.45
#